data_AF-A0A1C3YB07-F1
#
_entry.id   AF-A0A1C3YB07-F1
#
_cell.length_a   1.000
_cell.length_b   1.000
_cell.length_c   1.000
_cell.angle_alpha   90.00
_cell.angle_beta   90.00
_cell.angle_gamma   90.00
#
_symmetry.space_group_name_H-M   'P 1'
#
loop_
_entity.id
_entity.type
_entity.pdbx_description
1 polymer ?
#
loop_
_entity_poly.entity_id
_entity_poly.type
_entity_poly.pdbx_seq_one_letter_code
_entity_poly.pdbx_strand_id
1 'polypeptide(L)' 'MESDVLRTRRPWNKGVLIGQKRPLQPKNVWSIRVRLGMSGATRELALFNLAIDSKLRACDLVRLRVDDLWSGSAIEDR' A
#
# COMPACT_ATOMS: atom_id res chain seq x y z
N MET A 1 -0.51 14.60 32.03
CA MET A 1 -1.01 15.43 30.93
C MET A 1 0.16 15.74 30.02
N GLU A 2 0.57 14.77 29.21
CA GLU A 2 1.59 14.98 28.18
C GLU A 2 0.82 15.04 26.87
N SER A 3 0.77 16.22 26.27
CA SER A 3 -0.02 16.50 25.07
C SER A 3 0.36 15.56 23.92
N ASP A 4 -0.59 14.74 23.47
CA ASP A 4 -0.60 14.13 22.15
C ASP A 4 -0.59 15.25 21.11
N VAL A 5 0.61 15.75 20.80
CA VAL A 5 0.82 16.59 19.63
C VAL A 5 0.67 15.65 18.45
N LEU A 6 -0.57 15.43 18.00
CA LEU A 6 -0.86 15.03 16.65
C LEU A 6 -0.13 16.03 15.75
N ARG A 7 1.11 15.70 15.37
CA ARG A 7 1.85 16.41 14.34
C ARG A 7 0.97 16.30 13.10
N THR A 8 0.12 17.30 12.89
CA THR A 8 -0.64 17.50 11.66
C THR A 8 0.39 17.80 10.58
N ARG A 9 1.08 16.74 10.12
CA ARG A 9 1.93 16.77 8.94
C ARG A 9 1.00 17.05 7.78
N ARG A 10 0.84 18.34 7.47
CA ARG A 10 0.19 18.75 6.23
C ARG A 10 0.95 18.03 5.11
N PRO A 11 0.25 17.27 4.26
CA PRO A 11 0.92 16.58 3.17
C PRO A 11 1.60 17.63 2.29
N TRP A 12 2.79 17.32 1.78
CA TRP A 12 3.66 18.26 1.05
C TRP A 12 2.97 18.90 -0.17
N ASN A 13 1.89 18.28 -0.65
CA ASN A 13 1.11 18.68 -1.80
C ASN A 13 -0.25 19.31 -1.46
N LYS A 14 -0.52 19.66 -0.19
CA LYS A 14 -1.81 20.24 0.19
C LYS A 14 -2.04 21.56 -0.56
N GLY A 15 -3.13 21.65 -1.32
CA GLY A 15 -3.49 22.83 -2.12
C GLY A 15 -2.78 22.91 -3.48
N VAL A 16 -1.95 21.93 -3.84
CA VAL A 16 -1.31 21.84 -5.15
C VAL A 16 -2.06 20.83 -6.01
N LEU A 17 -2.57 21.26 -7.18
CA LEU A 17 -3.14 20.35 -8.17
C LEU A 17 -2.01 19.49 -8.76
N ILE A 18 -1.85 18.28 -8.24
CA ILE A 18 -0.96 17.29 -8.86
C ILE A 18 -1.75 16.61 -9.97
N GLY A 19 -1.30 16.79 -11.22
CA GLY A 19 -1.83 16.08 -12.37
C GLY A 19 -1.62 14.56 -12.28
N GLN A 20 -2.02 13.83 -13.31
CA GLN A 20 -1.85 12.38 -13.34
C GLN A 20 -0.38 12.00 -13.19
N LYS A 21 -0.06 11.22 -12.16
CA LYS A 21 1.27 10.62 -12.01
C LYS A 21 1.45 9.53 -13.06
N ARG A 22 2.65 9.43 -13.63
CA ARG A 22 2.99 8.34 -14.54
C ARG A 22 2.88 7.00 -13.81
N PRO A 23 2.35 5.95 -14.46
CA PRO A 23 2.31 4.61 -13.87
C PRO A 23 3.72 4.09 -13.59
N LEU A 24 3.83 3.15 -12.65
CA LEU A 24 5.10 2.48 -12.36
C LEU A 24 5.51 1.61 -13.55
N GLN A 25 6.78 1.70 -13.95
CA GLN A 25 7.36 0.77 -14.94
C GLN A 25 7.64 -0.60 -14.29
N PRO A 26 7.64 -1.71 -15.05
CA PRO A 26 7.93 -3.04 -14.50
C PRO A 26 9.24 -3.11 -13.71
N LYS A 27 10.30 -2.44 -14.17
CA LYS A 27 11.58 -2.34 -13.46
C LYS A 27 11.46 -1.66 -12.08
N ASN A 28 10.55 -0.69 -11.93
CA ASN A 28 10.32 0.00 -10.67
C ASN A 28 9.55 -0.90 -9.71
N VAL A 29 8.57 -1.66 -10.22
CA VAL A 29 7.83 -2.65 -9.42
C VAL A 29 8.79 -3.71 -8.89
N TRP A 30 9.66 -4.24 -9.76
CA TRP A 30 10.66 -5.22 -9.36
C TRP A 30 11.63 -4.67 -8.30
N SER A 31 12.18 -3.47 -8.50
CA SER A 31 13.14 -2.90 -7.55
C SER A 31 12.51 -2.62 -6.17
N ILE A 32 11.24 -2.19 -6.14
CA ILE A 32 10.49 -2.01 -4.89
C ILE A 32 10.28 -3.35 -4.18
N ARG A 33 9.84 -4.40 -4.90
CA ARG A 33 9.63 -5.75 -4.33
C ARG A 33 10.90 -6.30 -3.71
N VAL A 34 12.03 -6.21 -4.43
CA VAL A 34 13.33 -6.68 -3.95
C VAL A 34 13.73 -5.93 -2.69
N ARG A 35 13.63 -4.60 -2.68
CA ARG A 35 13.99 -3.79 -1.50
C ARG A 35 13.14 -4.14 -0.28
N LEU A 36 11.83 -4.29 -0.46
CA LEU A 36 10.92 -4.67 0.63
C LEU A 36 11.23 -6.08 1.15
N GLY A 37 11.47 -7.04 0.26
CA GLY A 37 11.86 -8.40 0.62
C GLY A 37 13.18 -8.45 1.39
N MET A 38 14.22 -7.75 0.92
CA MET A 38 15.52 -7.67 1.59
C MET A 38 15.43 -7.02 2.98
N SER A 39 14.51 -6.07 3.16
CA SER A 39 14.29 -5.42 4.46
C SER A 39 13.47 -6.25 5.46
N GLY A 40 12.95 -7.41 5.07
CA GLY A 40 12.05 -8.21 5.90
C GLY A 40 10.70 -7.55 6.16
N ALA A 41 10.32 -6.55 5.36
CA ALA A 41 9.08 -5.77 5.51
C ALA A 41 7.88 -6.53 4.92
N THR A 42 7.52 -7.66 5.54
CA THR A 42 6.51 -8.61 5.02
C THR A 42 5.15 -7.95 4.79
N ARG A 43 4.72 -7.08 5.72
CA ARG A 43 3.43 -6.38 5.62
C ARG A 43 3.41 -5.41 4.43
N GLU A 44 4.45 -4.60 4.29
CA GLU A 44 4.59 -3.63 3.21
C GLU A 44 4.71 -4.32 1.85
N LEU A 45 5.44 -5.44 1.79
CA LEU A 45 5.55 -6.26 0.59
C LEU A 45 4.19 -6.85 0.18
N ALA A 46 3.43 -7.40 1.13
CA ALA A 46 2.10 -7.93 0.87
C ALA A 46 1.13 -6.85 0.39
N LEU A 47 1.09 -5.70 1.06
CA LEU A 47 0.27 -4.55 0.66
C LEU A 47 0.66 -4.01 -0.72
N PHE A 48 1.96 -3.96 -1.03
CA PHE A 48 2.44 -3.51 -2.33
C PHE A 48 1.98 -4.45 -3.45
N ASN A 49 2.16 -5.76 -3.28
CA ASN A 49 1.69 -6.75 -4.27
C ASN A 49 0.17 -6.67 -4.44
N LEU A 50 -0.58 -6.66 -3.34
CA LEU A 50 -2.03 -6.56 -3.35
C LEU A 50 -2.52 -5.28 -4.05
N ALA A 51 -1.87 -4.14 -3.84
CA ALA A 51 -2.23 -2.88 -4.50
C ALA A 51 -2.09 -2.95 -6.03
N ILE A 52 -1.07 -3.65 -6.53
CA ILE A 52 -0.83 -3.81 -7.96
C ILE A 52 -1.88 -4.72 -8.59
N ASP A 53 -2.21 -5.83 -7.91
CA ASP A 53 -3.13 -6.84 -8.44
C ASP A 53 -4.58 -6.36 -8.40
N SER A 54 -5.00 -5.72 -7.30
CA SER A 54 -6.37 -5.28 -7.07
C SER A 54 -6.69 -3.87 -7.62
N LYS A 55 -5.66 -3.03 -7.84
CA LYS A 55 -5.79 -1.62 -8.23
C LYS A 55 -6.63 -0.77 -7.26
N LEU A 56 -6.70 -1.17 -5.99
CA LEU A 56 -7.42 -0.42 -4.95
C LEU A 56 -6.77 0.95 -4.70
N ARG A 57 -7.59 1.92 -4.28
CA ARG A 57 -7.06 3.19 -3.78
C ARG A 57 -6.34 2.93 -2.46
N ALA A 58 -5.29 3.72 -2.19
CA ALA A 58 -4.49 3.53 -0.98
C ALA A 58 -5.33 3.56 0.30
N CYS A 59 -6.36 4.41 0.38
CA CYS A 59 -7.23 4.50 1.54
C CYS A 59 -8.16 3.29 1.72
N ASP A 60 -8.47 2.58 0.64
CA ASP A 60 -9.32 1.39 0.65
C ASP A 60 -8.45 0.17 1.00
N LEU A 61 -7.26 0.09 0.37
CA LEU A 61 -6.25 -0.93 0.65
C LEU A 61 -5.87 -0.99 2.13
N VAL A 62 -5.60 0.16 2.78
CA VAL A 62 -5.22 0.19 4.20
C VAL A 62 -6.38 -0.08 5.16
N ARG A 63 -7.62 -0.08 4.67
CA ARG A 63 -8.84 -0.38 5.44
C ARG A 63 -9.30 -1.83 5.31
N LEU A 64 -8.72 -2.59 4.38
CA LEU A 64 -9.03 -4.01 4.19
C LEU A 64 -8.82 -4.80 5.48
N ARG A 65 -9.77 -5.67 5.76
CA ARG A 65 -9.74 -6.67 6.84
C ARG A 65 -9.49 -8.05 6.25
N VAL A 66 -9.06 -8.98 7.10
CA VAL A 66 -8.88 -10.39 6.70
C VAL A 66 -10.20 -10.98 6.20
N ASP A 67 -11.31 -10.64 6.85
CA ASP A 67 -12.65 -11.10 6.47
C ASP A 67 -13.11 -10.60 5.09
N ASP A 68 -12.54 -9.48 4.59
CA ASP A 68 -12.84 -8.98 3.25
C ASP A 68 -12.16 -9.82 2.15
N LEU A 69 -11.10 -10.55 2.51
CA LEU A 69 -10.30 -11.38 1.61
C LEU A 69 -10.60 -12.88 1.76
N TRP A 70 -11.11 -13.27 2.92
CA TRP A 70 -11.33 -14.67 3.27
C TRP A 70 -12.80 -15.05 3.10
N SER A 71 -13.10 -15.75 2.00
CA SER A 71 -14.43 -16.26 1.71
C SER A 71 -14.60 -17.75 2.06
N GLY A 72 -14.01 -18.25 3.15
CA GLY A 72 -14.29 -19.57 3.75
C GLY A 72 -14.07 -20.84 2.88
N SER A 73 -13.81 -20.69 1.58
CA SER A 73 -13.47 -21.73 0.63
C SER A 73 -11.97 -21.70 0.42
N ALA A 74 -11.37 -22.89 0.45
CA ALA A 74 -9.94 -23.18 0.29
C ALA A 74 -9.12 -22.11 -0.45
N ILE A 75 -7.93 -21.86 0.06
CA ILE A 75 -6.84 -21.21 -0.69
C ILE A 75 -6.67 -22.06 -1.97
N GLU A 76 -7.22 -21.61 -3.10
CA GLU A 76 -6.90 -22.23 -4.37
C GLU A 76 -5.45 -21.85 -4.71
N ASP A 77 -4.62 -22.88 -4.73
CA ASP A 77 -3.28 -22.82 -5.27
C ASP A 77 -3.39 -22.56 -6.77
N ARG A 78 -2.63 -21.59 -7.28
CA ARG A 78 -2.65 -21.20 -8.69
C ARG A 78 -1.49 -21.82 -9.45
#